data_AF-X1I771-F1
#
_entry.id   AF-X1I771-F1
#
_cell.length_a   1.000
_cell.length_b   1.000
_cell.length_c   1.000
_cell.angle_alpha   90.00
_cell.angle_beta   90.00
_cell.angle_gamma   90.00
#
_symmetry.space_group_name_H-M   'P 1'
#
loop_
_entity.id
_entity.type
_entity.pdbx_description
1 polymer ?
#
loop_
_entity_poly.entity_id
_entity_poly.type
_entity_poly.pdbx_seq_one_letter_code
_entity_poly.pdbx_strand_id
1 'polypeptide(L)'
;MKIGLYNLVSEVHDEGYVNRTLRGFLADIEEKLGEKFENINLEDFNRKDYFPLIFIKSGGVEGRFKQIFKKVKRPYLLLSSGLHNSFASSLEIASFLKQKGEKVEIILGDSNYIAMRIKELSKIFEVKSRLASTKLGVIGKPSDWLIASDVDYNKIKDDLGISLIDIEMDELVKDASSSDRTRPNRRICNNAG
;
A
#
# COMPACT_ATOMS: atom_id res chain seq x y z
N MET A 1 7.94 -7.60 1.23
CA MET A 1 6.49 -7.57 0.92
C MET A 1 6.32 -8.18 -0.46
N LYS A 2 5.35 -9.06 -0.67
CA LYS A 2 5.14 -9.73 -1.98
C LYS A 2 4.22 -8.90 -2.86
N ILE A 3 4.30 -9.04 -4.19
CA ILE A 3 3.43 -8.32 -5.11
C ILE A 3 2.23 -9.21 -5.45
N GLY A 4 1.07 -8.85 -4.88
CA GLY A 4 -0.16 -9.59 -5.06
C GLY A 4 -0.93 -9.12 -6.29
N LEU A 5 -1.35 -10.05 -7.14
CA LEU A 5 -2.12 -9.79 -8.35
C LEU A 5 -3.53 -10.36 -8.22
N TYR A 6 -4.51 -9.47 -8.03
CA TYR A 6 -5.92 -9.83 -8.03
C TYR A 6 -6.46 -9.76 -9.47
N ASN A 7 -6.80 -10.92 -10.02
CA ASN A 7 -7.14 -11.07 -11.43
C ASN A 7 -8.63 -10.79 -11.67
N LEU A 8 -8.94 -9.76 -12.47
CA LEU A 8 -10.28 -9.50 -12.97
C LEU A 8 -10.39 -9.86 -14.44
N VAL A 9 -11.23 -10.85 -14.73
CA VAL A 9 -11.59 -11.31 -16.08
C VAL A 9 -13.11 -11.45 -16.17
N SER A 10 -13.68 -11.13 -17.33
CA SER A 10 -15.12 -11.26 -17.55
C SER A 10 -15.53 -12.72 -17.74
N GLU A 11 -16.76 -13.04 -17.38
CA GLU A 11 -17.34 -14.40 -17.49
C GLU A 11 -17.58 -14.83 -18.94
N VAL A 12 -17.66 -13.86 -19.85
CA VAL A 12 -17.93 -14.11 -21.28
C VAL A 12 -16.69 -14.47 -22.09
N HIS A 13 -15.49 -14.31 -21.51
CA HIS A 13 -14.24 -14.64 -22.19
C HIS A 13 -13.74 -16.03 -21.81
N ASP A 14 -13.15 -16.76 -22.76
CA ASP A 14 -12.35 -17.94 -22.46
C ASP A 14 -11.13 -17.52 -21.63
N GLU A 15 -11.24 -17.71 -20.31
CA GLU A 15 -10.19 -17.35 -19.36
C GLU A 15 -8.86 -18.06 -19.68
N GLY A 16 -8.90 -19.29 -20.20
CA GLY A 16 -7.71 -20.00 -20.64
C GLY A 16 -7.01 -19.30 -21.81
N TYR A 17 -7.78 -18.81 -22.78
CA TYR A 17 -7.23 -18.02 -23.89
C TYR A 17 -6.67 -16.67 -23.44
N VAL A 18 -7.39 -15.94 -22.60
CA VAL A 18 -6.94 -14.64 -22.03
C VAL A 18 -5.65 -14.84 -21.22
N ASN A 19 -5.57 -15.89 -20.40
CA ASN A 19 -4.38 -16.20 -19.61
C ASN A 19 -3.16 -16.54 -20.46
N ARG A 20 -3.34 -17.31 -21.53
CA ARG A 20 -2.24 -17.67 -22.44
C ARG A 20 -1.65 -16.45 -23.13
N THR A 21 -2.50 -15.57 -23.61
CA THR A 21 -2.10 -14.37 -24.37
C THR A 21 -1.45 -13.31 -23.47
N LEU A 22 -1.90 -13.16 -22.22
CA LEU A 22 -1.29 -12.24 -21.25
C LEU A 22 -0.03 -12.78 -20.59
N ARG A 23 0.32 -14.05 -20.79
CA ARG A 23 1.49 -14.68 -20.14
C ARG A 23 2.80 -13.99 -20.50
N GLY A 24 3.01 -13.66 -21.78
CA GLY A 24 4.21 -12.95 -22.23
C GLY A 24 4.32 -11.58 -21.59
N PHE A 25 3.20 -10.83 -21.60
CA PHE A 25 3.12 -9.51 -20.96
C PHE A 25 3.52 -9.55 -19.47
N LEU A 26 2.98 -10.49 -18.70
CA LEU A 26 3.35 -10.63 -17.28
C LEU A 26 4.80 -11.06 -17.11
N ALA A 27 5.28 -12.03 -17.90
CA ALA A 27 6.65 -12.51 -17.83
C ALA A 27 7.67 -11.41 -18.10
N ASP A 28 7.42 -10.55 -19.09
CA ASP A 28 8.29 -9.41 -19.40
C ASP A 28 8.39 -8.43 -18.23
N ILE A 29 7.26 -8.17 -17.54
CA ILE A 29 7.24 -7.29 -16.37
C ILE A 29 7.99 -7.95 -15.20
N GLU A 30 7.74 -9.23 -14.92
CA GLU A 30 8.42 -9.97 -13.85
C GLU A 30 9.94 -10.01 -14.06
N GLU A 31 10.40 -10.18 -15.30
CA GLU A 31 11.82 -10.14 -15.66
C GLU A 31 12.44 -8.79 -15.30
N LYS A 32 11.80 -7.67 -15.69
CA LYS A 32 12.30 -6.32 -15.39
C LYS A 32 12.19 -5.95 -13.91
N LEU A 33 11.21 -6.51 -13.22
CA LEU A 33 11.00 -6.31 -11.79
C LEU A 33 12.04 -7.07 -10.95
N GLY A 34 12.48 -8.23 -11.43
CA GLY A 34 13.32 -9.18 -10.69
C GLY A 34 12.55 -9.98 -9.64
N GLU A 35 11.22 -9.91 -9.66
CA GLU A 35 10.30 -10.56 -8.72
C GLU A 35 9.07 -11.06 -9.48
N LYS A 36 8.45 -12.13 -8.97
CA LYS A 36 7.22 -12.69 -9.57
C LYS A 36 5.96 -12.14 -8.90
N PHE A 37 4.89 -12.08 -9.69
CA PHE A 37 3.56 -11.81 -9.18
C PHE A 37 3.00 -13.05 -8.46
N GLU A 38 2.33 -12.83 -7.34
CA GLU A 38 1.58 -13.87 -6.65
C GLU A 38 0.09 -13.64 -6.90
N ASN A 39 -0.58 -14.61 -7.52
CA ASN A 39 -2.03 -14.52 -7.69
C ASN A 39 -2.69 -14.60 -6.31
N ILE A 40 -3.51 -13.60 -5.97
CA ILE A 40 -4.18 -13.49 -4.68
C ILE A 40 -5.69 -13.51 -4.83
N ASN A 41 -6.37 -14.00 -3.80
CA ASN A 41 -7.82 -13.90 -3.67
C ASN A 41 -8.20 -12.59 -2.95
N LEU A 42 -9.51 -12.34 -2.85
CA LEU A 42 -10.01 -11.10 -2.25
C LEU A 42 -9.72 -11.02 -0.75
N GLU A 43 -9.65 -12.17 -0.08
CA GLU A 43 -9.32 -12.29 1.34
C GLU A 43 -7.87 -11.84 1.62
N ASP A 44 -6.97 -12.10 0.67
CA ASP A 44 -5.56 -11.75 0.77
C ASP A 44 -5.27 -10.29 0.35
N PHE A 45 -6.18 -9.67 -0.41
CA PHE A 45 -6.00 -8.32 -0.96
C PHE A 45 -5.64 -7.26 0.10
N ASN A 46 -6.22 -7.37 1.29
CA ASN A 46 -6.04 -6.39 2.36
C ASN A 46 -4.97 -6.79 3.39
N ARG A 47 -4.23 -7.89 3.18
CA ARG A 47 -3.20 -8.34 4.10
C ARG A 47 -1.94 -7.49 3.96
N LYS A 48 -1.27 -7.22 5.09
CA LYS A 48 -0.02 -6.43 5.14
C LYS A 48 1.16 -7.11 4.46
N ASP A 49 1.06 -8.40 4.17
CA ASP A 49 2.14 -9.17 3.52
C ASP A 49 2.26 -8.86 2.03
N TYR A 50 1.21 -8.29 1.43
CA TYR A 50 1.11 -8.01 0.01
C TYR A 50 1.07 -6.51 -0.30
N PHE A 51 1.70 -6.17 -1.43
CA PHE A 51 1.43 -4.97 -2.22
C PHE A 51 0.41 -5.36 -3.30
N PRO A 52 -0.89 -5.06 -3.12
CA PRO A 52 -1.93 -5.58 -4.00
C PRO A 52 -2.13 -4.70 -5.24
N LEU A 53 -2.23 -5.35 -6.40
CA LEU A 53 -2.60 -4.78 -7.69
C LEU A 53 -3.87 -5.45 -8.20
N ILE A 54 -4.76 -4.68 -8.82
CA ILE A 54 -5.93 -5.21 -9.51
C ILE A 54 -5.57 -5.33 -10.99
N PHE A 55 -5.41 -6.56 -11.48
CA PHE A 55 -5.11 -6.79 -12.89
C PHE A 55 -6.39 -6.88 -13.70
N ILE A 56 -6.62 -5.90 -14.55
CA ILE A 56 -7.72 -5.90 -15.50
C ILE A 56 -7.30 -6.71 -16.72
N LYS A 57 -7.84 -7.91 -16.89
CA LYS A 57 -7.39 -8.85 -17.94
C LYS A 57 -8.20 -8.74 -19.22
N SER A 58 -9.42 -8.23 -19.13
CA SER A 58 -10.32 -8.11 -20.26
C SER A 58 -11.30 -6.95 -20.09
N GLY A 59 -12.01 -6.67 -21.18
CA GLY A 59 -13.24 -5.90 -21.22
C GLY A 59 -14.34 -6.55 -20.36
N GLY A 60 -15.37 -5.78 -19.99
CA GLY A 60 -16.60 -6.32 -19.40
C GLY A 60 -16.45 -6.78 -17.95
N VAL A 61 -15.50 -6.22 -17.20
CA VAL A 61 -15.23 -6.57 -15.79
C VAL A 61 -15.85 -5.60 -14.79
N GLU A 62 -16.50 -4.53 -15.25
CA GLU A 62 -17.03 -3.43 -14.43
C GLU A 62 -18.06 -3.94 -13.41
N GLY A 63 -18.90 -4.89 -13.83
CA GLY A 63 -19.88 -5.55 -12.96
C GLY A 63 -19.22 -6.31 -11.81
N ARG A 64 -18.17 -7.08 -12.11
CA ARG A 64 -17.36 -7.80 -11.10
C ARG A 64 -16.61 -6.84 -10.19
N PHE A 65 -16.04 -5.77 -10.74
CA PHE A 65 -15.38 -4.75 -9.94
C PHE A 65 -16.34 -4.11 -8.92
N LYS A 66 -17.57 -3.78 -9.33
CA LYS A 66 -18.60 -3.23 -8.42
C LYS A 66 -18.93 -4.17 -7.25
N GLN A 67 -18.90 -5.48 -7.46
CA GLN A 67 -19.17 -6.46 -6.40
C GLN A 67 -18.06 -6.47 -5.33
N ILE A 68 -16.80 -6.28 -5.73
CA ILE A 68 -15.66 -6.30 -4.82
C ILE A 68 -15.31 -4.93 -4.24
N PHE A 69 -15.81 -3.84 -4.85
CA PHE A 69 -15.46 -2.46 -4.49
C PHE A 69 -15.51 -2.19 -2.98
N LYS A 70 -16.55 -2.63 -2.27
CA LYS A 70 -16.70 -2.42 -0.82
C LYS A 70 -15.72 -3.22 0.04
N LYS A 71 -15.08 -4.25 -0.53
CA LYS A 71 -14.17 -5.17 0.16
C LYS A 71 -12.70 -4.81 -0.06
N VAL A 72 -12.39 -4.00 -1.07
CA VAL A 72 -11.03 -3.58 -1.40
C VAL A 72 -10.67 -2.31 -0.63
N LYS A 73 -9.54 -2.33 0.09
CA LYS A 73 -8.99 -1.12 0.72
C LYS A 73 -8.13 -0.33 -0.26
N ARG A 74 -8.23 1.00 -0.16
CA ARG A 74 -7.42 1.97 -0.90
C ARG A 74 -5.91 1.81 -0.61
N PRO A 75 -5.01 2.18 -1.56
CA PRO A 75 -5.29 2.79 -2.88
C PRO A 75 -5.71 1.78 -3.96
N TYR A 76 -6.46 2.24 -4.97
CA TYR A 76 -6.83 1.43 -6.14
C TYR A 76 -5.74 1.53 -7.21
N LEU A 77 -5.00 0.44 -7.41
CA LEU A 77 -3.94 0.35 -8.42
C LEU A 77 -4.37 -0.66 -9.49
N LEU A 78 -4.68 -0.17 -10.69
CA LEU A 78 -5.16 -0.98 -11.80
C LEU A 78 -4.01 -1.28 -12.74
N LEU A 79 -3.53 -2.53 -12.79
CA LEU A 79 -2.63 -2.96 -13.85
C LEU A 79 -3.47 -3.23 -15.10
N SER A 80 -3.09 -2.63 -16.22
CA SER A 80 -3.80 -2.77 -17.49
C SER A 80 -2.85 -3.16 -18.62
N SER A 81 -3.39 -3.86 -19.62
CA SER A 81 -2.67 -4.21 -20.84
C SER A 81 -3.37 -3.62 -22.06
N GLY A 82 -2.66 -3.58 -23.19
CA GLY A 82 -3.25 -3.24 -24.49
C GLY A 82 -4.12 -4.34 -25.10
N LEU A 83 -4.33 -5.47 -24.40
CA LEU A 83 -5.01 -6.65 -24.91
C LEU A 83 -6.43 -6.78 -24.33
N HIS A 84 -7.29 -7.51 -25.07
CA HIS A 84 -8.63 -7.91 -24.64
C HIS A 84 -9.52 -6.77 -24.13
N ASN A 85 -9.32 -5.54 -24.61
CA ASN A 85 -10.05 -4.36 -24.13
C ASN A 85 -9.84 -4.04 -22.63
N SER A 86 -8.72 -4.49 -22.05
CA SER A 86 -8.36 -4.24 -20.65
C SER A 86 -8.28 -2.75 -20.30
N PHE A 87 -7.72 -1.93 -21.20
CA PHE A 87 -7.56 -0.51 -20.95
C PHE A 87 -8.89 0.25 -20.92
N ALA A 88 -9.83 -0.06 -21.82
CA ALA A 88 -11.16 0.56 -21.79
C ALA A 88 -11.87 0.27 -20.46
N SER A 89 -11.88 -0.99 -20.02
CA SER A 89 -12.45 -1.35 -18.71
C SER A 89 -11.73 -0.67 -17.54
N SER A 90 -10.41 -0.49 -17.63
CA SER A 90 -9.65 0.25 -16.62
C SER A 90 -10.08 1.72 -16.54
N LEU A 91 -10.37 2.36 -17.68
CA LEU A 91 -10.89 3.74 -17.73
C LEU A 91 -12.31 3.83 -17.17
N GLU A 92 -13.17 2.87 -17.48
CA GLU A 92 -14.53 2.82 -16.92
C GLU A 92 -14.51 2.63 -15.39
N ILE A 93 -13.70 1.70 -14.90
CA ILE A 93 -13.50 1.49 -13.46
C ILE A 93 -12.90 2.75 -12.82
N ALA A 94 -11.91 3.39 -13.44
CA ALA A 94 -11.33 4.61 -12.92
C ALA A 94 -12.33 5.77 -12.88
N SER A 95 -13.20 5.89 -13.88
CA SER A 95 -14.30 6.86 -13.88
C SER A 95 -15.27 6.59 -12.73
N PHE A 96 -15.66 5.33 -12.53
CA PHE A 96 -16.51 4.93 -11.40
C PHE A 96 -15.87 5.27 -10.05
N LEU A 97 -14.59 4.98 -9.86
CA LEU A 97 -13.85 5.28 -8.62
C LEU A 97 -13.77 6.79 -8.38
N LYS A 98 -13.45 7.58 -9.41
CA LYS A 98 -13.41 9.05 -9.31
C LYS A 98 -14.77 9.64 -8.93
N GLN A 99 -15.87 9.13 -9.49
CA GLN A 99 -17.23 9.54 -9.11
C GLN A 99 -17.58 9.24 -7.64
N LYS A 100 -16.86 8.30 -7.00
CA LYS A 100 -16.99 7.98 -5.57
C LYS A 100 -15.99 8.73 -4.69
N GLY A 101 -15.20 9.65 -5.25
CA GLY A 101 -14.16 10.38 -4.54
C GLY A 101 -12.92 9.54 -4.22
N GLU A 102 -12.78 8.37 -4.85
CA GLU A 102 -11.64 7.48 -4.62
C GLU A 102 -10.45 7.84 -5.51
N LYS A 103 -9.25 7.63 -4.96
CA LYS A 103 -8.00 7.77 -5.72
C LYS A 103 -7.70 6.45 -6.44
N VAL A 104 -7.41 6.56 -7.73
CA VAL A 104 -7.08 5.44 -8.61
C VAL A 104 -5.90 5.78 -9.50
N GLU A 105 -5.00 4.83 -9.70
CA GLU A 105 -3.93 4.90 -10.69
C GLU A 105 -4.05 3.72 -11.66
N ILE A 106 -4.02 4.01 -12.96
CA ILE A 106 -3.92 2.99 -14.01
C ILE A 106 -2.44 2.89 -14.39
N ILE A 107 -1.88 1.70 -14.23
CA ILE A 107 -0.53 1.36 -14.62
C ILE A 107 -0.60 0.70 -16.00
N LEU A 108 -0.19 1.44 -17.02
CA LEU A 108 -0.15 1.03 -18.43
C LEU A 108 1.11 1.61 -19.08
N GLY A 109 1.77 0.84 -19.92
CA GLY A 109 2.95 1.25 -20.67
C GLY A 109 3.72 0.03 -21.18
N ASP A 110 4.99 0.23 -21.53
CA ASP A 110 5.91 -0.89 -21.77
C ASP A 110 6.31 -1.57 -20.46
N SER A 111 6.90 -2.76 -20.55
CA SER A 111 7.28 -3.56 -19.40
C SER A 111 8.31 -2.88 -18.48
N ASN A 112 9.20 -2.04 -19.00
CA ASN A 112 10.17 -1.32 -18.17
C ASN A 112 9.48 -0.25 -17.33
N TYR A 113 8.59 0.53 -17.95
CA TYR A 113 7.80 1.53 -17.23
C TYR A 113 6.94 0.88 -16.13
N ILE A 114 6.21 -0.19 -16.48
CA ILE A 114 5.33 -0.88 -15.54
C ILE A 114 6.14 -1.44 -14.36
N ALA A 115 7.26 -2.12 -14.63
CA ALA A 115 8.10 -2.67 -13.57
C ALA A 115 8.70 -1.58 -12.67
N MET A 116 9.22 -0.50 -13.25
CA MET A 116 9.72 0.67 -12.51
C MET A 116 8.62 1.23 -11.60
N ARG A 117 7.42 1.46 -12.14
CA ARG A 117 6.32 2.08 -11.41
C ARG A 117 5.81 1.18 -10.27
N ILE A 118 5.68 -0.12 -10.52
CA ILE A 118 5.34 -1.10 -9.49
C ILE A 118 6.37 -1.09 -8.36
N LYS A 119 7.67 -1.02 -8.69
CA LYS A 119 8.77 -0.98 -7.70
C LYS A 119 8.76 0.30 -6.86
N GLU A 120 8.42 1.45 -7.44
CA GLU A 120 8.25 2.69 -6.68
C GLU A 120 7.07 2.60 -5.72
N LEU A 121 5.92 2.17 -6.23
CA LEU A 121 4.69 2.08 -5.45
C LEU A 121 4.80 1.04 -4.33
N SER A 122 5.45 -0.10 -4.58
CA SER A 122 5.66 -1.14 -3.56
C SER A 122 6.52 -0.63 -2.41
N LYS A 123 7.59 0.12 -2.70
CA LYS A 123 8.42 0.78 -1.67
C LYS A 123 7.62 1.80 -0.87
N ILE A 124 6.82 2.64 -1.54
CA ILE A 124 5.97 3.62 -0.86
C ILE A 124 4.98 2.91 0.07
N PHE A 125 4.37 1.83 -0.39
CA PHE A 125 3.42 1.04 0.38
C PHE A 125 4.09 0.39 1.59
N GLU A 126 5.28 -0.18 1.42
CA GLU A 126 6.07 -0.75 2.51
C GLU A 126 6.40 0.32 3.58
N VAL A 127 6.87 1.50 3.17
CA VAL A 127 7.16 2.60 4.09
C VAL A 127 5.91 3.02 4.85
N LYS A 128 4.76 3.22 4.16
CA LYS A 128 3.50 3.56 4.82
C LYS A 128 3.06 2.52 5.84
N SER A 129 3.21 1.23 5.52
CA SER A 129 2.87 0.16 6.45
C SER A 129 3.76 0.16 7.70
N ARG A 130 5.05 0.53 7.57
CA ARG A 130 5.96 0.67 8.71
C ARG A 130 5.62 1.90 9.56
N LEU A 131 5.36 3.04 8.93
CA LEU A 131 4.98 4.29 9.61
C LEU A 131 3.71 4.10 10.45
N ALA A 132 2.72 3.37 9.93
CA ALA A 132 1.47 3.08 10.64
C ALA A 132 1.61 2.26 11.93
N SER A 133 2.79 1.68 12.17
CA SER A 133 3.13 0.95 13.41
C SER A 133 4.16 1.68 14.28
N THR A 134 4.57 2.88 13.87
CA THR A 134 5.65 3.62 14.52
C THR A 134 5.11 4.41 15.70
N LYS A 135 5.76 4.25 16.86
CA LYS A 135 5.57 5.08 18.04
C LYS A 135 6.80 5.97 18.22
N LEU A 136 6.62 7.27 18.35
CA LEU A 136 7.71 8.23 18.62
C LEU A 136 7.48 8.86 19.99
N GLY A 137 8.49 8.76 20.85
CA GLY A 137 8.53 9.45 22.14
C GLY A 137 8.86 10.92 21.95
N VAL A 138 8.08 11.82 22.55
CA VAL A 138 8.34 13.26 22.58
C VAL A 138 8.76 13.65 23.99
N ILE A 139 9.89 14.34 24.13
CA ILE A 139 10.44 14.75 25.43
C ILE A 139 10.48 16.27 25.48
N GLY A 140 9.85 16.83 26.52
CA GLY A 140 9.71 18.27 26.69
C GLY A 140 8.67 18.87 25.73
N LYS A 141 8.59 20.20 25.75
CA LYS A 141 7.70 20.97 24.88
C LYS A 141 8.52 21.95 24.03
N PRO A 142 8.04 22.31 22.83
CA PRO A 142 8.63 23.40 22.08
C PRO A 142 8.75 24.68 22.90
N SER A 143 9.84 25.45 22.71
CA SER A 143 10.01 26.76 23.36
C SER A 143 8.95 27.77 22.91
N ASP A 144 8.46 28.60 23.83
CA ASP A 144 7.40 29.60 23.59
C ASP A 144 7.72 30.61 22.48
N TRP A 145 8.99 30.82 22.15
CA TRP A 145 9.41 31.73 21.08
C TRP A 145 9.33 31.10 19.66
N LEU A 146 9.03 29.80 19.54
CA LEU A 146 9.02 29.09 18.26
C LEU A 146 7.63 29.11 17.61
N ILE A 147 7.53 29.77 16.46
CA ILE A 147 6.27 30.05 15.76
C ILE A 147 5.65 28.81 15.08
N ALA A 148 6.44 27.80 14.71
CA ALA A 148 5.98 26.66 13.90
C ALA A 148 6.34 25.29 14.50
N SER A 149 6.52 25.23 15.83
CA SER A 149 6.97 24.01 16.49
C SER A 149 5.86 23.24 17.20
N ASP A 150 4.64 23.76 17.21
CA ASP A 150 3.48 23.03 17.69
C ASP A 150 2.98 22.05 16.64
N VAL A 151 2.62 20.84 17.07
CA VAL A 151 2.33 19.71 16.19
C VAL A 151 1.02 19.07 16.63
N ASP A 152 0.10 18.91 15.69
CA ASP A 152 -1.14 18.16 15.94
C ASP A 152 -0.87 16.65 15.86
N TYR A 153 -0.82 16.01 17.03
CA TYR A 153 -0.56 14.57 17.16
C TYR A 153 -1.66 13.73 16.52
N ASN A 154 -2.92 14.19 16.55
CA ASN A 154 -4.03 13.48 15.92
C ASN A 154 -3.89 13.52 14.40
N LYS A 155 -3.52 14.67 13.85
CA LYS A 155 -3.28 14.80 12.41
C LYS A 155 -2.14 13.91 11.93
N ILE A 156 -1.04 13.81 12.69
CA ILE A 156 0.07 12.88 12.37
C ILE A 156 -0.40 11.43 12.40
N LYS A 157 -1.22 11.07 13.39
CA LYS A 157 -1.78 9.72 13.49
C LYS A 157 -2.74 9.41 12.33
N ASP A 158 -3.58 10.37 11.94
CA ASP A 158 -4.56 10.18 10.87
C ASP A 158 -3.91 10.12 9.48
N ASP A 159 -2.92 10.98 9.22
CA ASP A 159 -2.27 11.09 7.90
C ASP A 159 -1.18 10.04 7.69
N LEU A 160 -0.40 9.72 8.74
CA LEU A 160 0.80 8.87 8.65
C LEU A 160 0.68 7.57 9.46
N GLY A 161 -0.31 7.44 10.34
CA GLY A 161 -0.45 6.32 11.25
C GLY A 161 0.58 6.28 12.39
N ILE A 162 1.38 7.35 12.55
CA ILE A 162 2.42 7.45 13.58
C ILE A 162 1.77 7.90 14.89
N SER A 163 2.10 7.24 15.99
CA SER A 163 1.65 7.65 17.32
C SER A 163 2.75 8.42 18.04
N LEU A 164 2.52 9.70 18.32
CA LEU A 164 3.37 10.50 19.18
C LEU A 164 2.95 10.30 20.64
N ILE A 165 3.91 10.02 21.52
CA ILE A 165 3.68 9.73 22.94
C ILE A 165 4.61 10.62 23.75
N ASP A 166 4.06 11.46 24.62
CA ASP A 166 4.87 12.27 25.51
C ASP A 166 5.53 11.39 26.57
N ILE A 167 6.83 11.58 26.78
CA ILE A 167 7.64 10.90 27.79
C ILE A 167 8.10 11.95 28.80
N GLU A 168 7.71 11.73 30.05
CA GLU A 168 8.07 12.62 31.15
C GLU A 168 9.59 12.55 31.44
N MET A 169 10.19 13.71 31.71
CA MET A 169 11.63 13.79 31.96
C MET A 169 12.06 12.94 33.17
N ASP A 170 11.21 12.86 34.20
CA ASP A 170 11.45 12.05 35.39
C ASP A 170 11.51 10.55 35.10
N GLU A 171 10.72 10.07 34.14
CA GLU A 171 10.76 8.67 33.69
C GLU A 171 12.11 8.38 33.01
N LEU A 172 12.55 9.28 32.14
CA LEU A 172 13.83 9.17 31.45
C LEU A 172 15.02 9.19 32.40
N VAL A 173 15.02 10.09 33.39
CA VAL A 173 16.10 10.20 34.40
C VAL A 173 16.15 8.95 35.28
N LYS A 174 14.99 8.41 35.69
CA LYS A 174 14.92 7.16 36.45
C LYS A 174 15.50 5.98 35.66
N ASP A 175 15.12 5.81 34.39
CA ASP A 175 15.66 4.72 33.56
C ASP A 175 17.19 4.87 33.37
N ALA A 176 17.66 6.07 33.06
CA ALA A 176 19.09 6.36 32.87
C ALA A 176 19.94 6.12 34.14
N SER A 177 19.36 6.35 35.33
CA SER A 177 20.03 6.11 36.61
C SER A 177 19.99 4.64 37.07
N SER A 178 19.03 3.87 36.56
CA SER A 178 18.80 2.46 36.95
C SER A 178 19.43 1.44 36.00
N SER A 179 19.93 1.87 34.84
CA SER A 179 20.57 0.99 33.87
C SER A 179 22.03 0.72 34.23
N ASP A 180 22.30 -0.51 34.68
CA ASP A 180 23.65 -1.09 34.68
C ASP A 180 24.22 -0.99 33.25
N ARG A 181 25.43 -0.44 33.09
CA ARG A 181 26.00 0.07 31.82
C ARG A 181 26.26 -1.00 30.74
N THR A 182 25.72 -2.21 30.89
CA THR A 182 26.09 -3.40 30.11
C THR A 182 24.98 -4.00 29.24
N ARG A 183 23.76 -3.43 29.14
CA ARG A 183 22.70 -4.00 28.26
C ARG A 183 21.88 -2.97 27.47
N PRO A 184 21.64 -3.17 26.15
CA PRO A 184 20.71 -2.36 25.39
C PRO A 184 19.27 -2.83 25.65
N ASN A 185 18.48 -2.05 26.38
CA ASN A 185 17.16 -2.44 26.87
C ASN A 185 16.03 -2.03 25.89
N ARG A 186 15.29 -3.02 25.38
CA ARG A 186 14.26 -2.92 24.32
C ARG A 186 12.87 -2.47 24.80
N ARG A 187 12.74 -1.88 26.01
CA ARG A 187 11.46 -1.87 26.75
C ARG A 187 10.60 -0.60 26.68
N ILE A 188 11.09 0.52 26.18
CA ILE A 188 10.40 1.82 26.33
C ILE A 188 9.11 1.92 25.46
N CYS A 189 8.94 1.12 24.40
CA CYS A 189 7.81 1.27 23.47
C CYS A 189 6.52 0.48 23.83
N ASN A 190 6.52 -0.35 24.88
CA ASN A 190 5.42 -1.31 25.12
C ASN A 190 4.37 -0.87 26.16
N ASN A 191 4.56 0.24 26.88
CA ASN A 191 3.67 0.64 27.98
C ASN A 191 2.82 1.90 27.67
N ALA A 192 2.28 2.00 26.46
CA ALA A 192 1.17 2.92 26.17
C ALA A 192 0.08 2.12 25.46
N GLY A 193 -0.85 1.62 26.27
CA GLY A 193 -2.06 0.90 25.89
C GLY A 193 -3.29 1.61 26.43
#